data_AF-A0A0K0CV52-F1
#
_entry.id   AF-A0A0K0CV52-F1
#
_cell.length_a   1.000
_cell.length_b   1.000
_cell.length_c   1.000
_cell.angle_alpha   90.00
_cell.angle_beta   90.00
_cell.angle_gamma   90.00
#
_symmetry.space_group_name_H-M   'P 1'
#
loop_
_entity.id
_entity.type
_entity.pdbx_description
1 polymer ?
#
loop_
_entity_poly.entity_id
_entity_poly.type
_entity_poly.pdbx_seq_one_letter_code
_entity_poly.pdbx_strand_id
1 'polypeptide(L)'
;MRKQKKTPLVGDRVPFEVVVMEYDPVESSEYYTKAKFYKWMGPIWSRQVGSKSIFQDLNDDNEANYLIIFLRLITAGYLKEHSEEYAPFIEDISLSDYCASEIESMWKDADHLAVTGQSIRVQYMDQNAAPNGGLYYDFPPDQKEVPRITLLYRPGHYDLIYRR
;
A
#
# COMPACT_ATOMS: atom_id res chain seq x y z
N MET A 1 7.78 -13.15 41.27
CA MET A 1 6.67 -12.23 40.95
C MET A 1 6.38 -12.32 39.45
N ARG A 2 5.21 -12.86 39.06
CA ARG A 2 4.78 -12.94 37.66
C ARG A 2 4.42 -11.51 37.20
N LYS A 3 5.10 -11.00 36.16
CA LYS A 3 4.68 -9.74 35.52
C LYS A 3 3.35 -10.00 34.81
N GLN A 4 2.28 -9.36 35.26
CA GLN A 4 1.02 -9.29 34.51
C GLN A 4 1.29 -8.61 33.17
N LYS A 5 1.06 -9.31 32.06
CA LYS A 5 0.90 -8.68 30.75
C LYS A 5 -0.36 -7.84 30.83
N LYS A 6 -0.22 -6.51 30.79
CA LYS A 6 -1.35 -5.59 30.63
C LYS A 6 -1.90 -5.80 29.23
N THR A 7 -3.10 -6.35 29.12
CA THR A 7 -3.85 -6.35 27.87
C THR A 7 -4.24 -4.90 27.56
N PRO A 8 -3.95 -4.36 26.37
CA PRO A 8 -4.40 -3.02 26.01
C PRO A 8 -5.93 -3.00 25.95
N LEU A 9 -6.55 -1.95 26.50
CA LEU A 9 -7.98 -1.73 26.38
C LEU A 9 -8.26 -1.26 24.95
N VAL A 10 -9.30 -1.84 24.33
CA VAL A 10 -9.82 -1.49 23.01
C VAL A 10 -9.99 0.03 22.94
N GLY A 11 -9.15 0.71 22.15
CA GLY A 11 -9.20 2.17 21.98
C GLY A 11 -7.85 2.90 21.95
N ASP A 12 -6.76 2.28 22.40
CA ASP A 12 -5.42 2.88 22.27
C ASP A 12 -4.81 2.47 20.92
N ARG A 13 -4.70 3.43 19.99
CA ARG A 13 -4.04 3.25 18.69
C ARG A 13 -2.65 2.67 18.91
N VAL A 14 -2.48 1.45 18.43
CA VAL A 14 -1.23 0.72 18.43
C VAL A 14 -0.34 1.41 17.39
N PRO A 15 0.79 2.06 17.74
CA PRO A 15 1.69 2.64 16.75
C PRO A 15 2.07 1.59 15.71
N PHE A 16 2.31 1.96 14.46
CA PHE A 16 2.78 1.03 13.41
C PHE A 16 3.94 0.12 13.88
N GLU A 17 4.77 0.62 14.79
CA GLU A 17 5.86 -0.10 15.46
C GLU A 17 5.40 -1.29 16.31
N VAL A 18 4.16 -1.33 16.78
CA VAL A 18 3.62 -2.35 17.68
C VAL A 18 2.81 -3.41 16.93
N VAL A 19 2.24 -3.11 15.74
CA VAL A 19 1.83 -4.17 14.79
C VAL A 19 3.03 -5.06 14.43
N VAL A 20 4.23 -4.46 14.38
CA VAL A 20 5.52 -5.15 14.19
C VAL A 20 5.97 -5.95 15.41
N MET A 21 5.45 -5.69 16.62
CA MET A 21 5.84 -6.40 17.85
C MET A 21 5.11 -7.74 18.04
N GLU A 22 4.06 -8.01 17.27
CA GLU A 22 3.37 -9.31 17.30
C GLU A 22 4.06 -10.39 16.45
N TYR A 23 5.08 -10.04 15.66
CA TYR A 23 5.68 -10.94 14.67
C TYR A 23 7.17 -11.20 14.93
N ASP A 24 7.54 -12.48 14.89
CA ASP A 24 8.83 -13.01 15.30
C ASP A 24 9.98 -12.42 14.44
N PRO A 25 10.98 -11.74 15.04
CA PRO A 25 12.12 -11.17 14.31
C PRO A 25 13.09 -12.21 13.74
N VAL A 26 12.96 -13.48 14.11
CA VAL A 26 13.82 -14.59 13.66
C VAL A 26 13.16 -15.37 12.51
N GLU A 27 11.83 -15.48 12.49
CA GLU A 27 11.10 -16.31 11.53
C GLU A 27 10.16 -15.56 10.57
N SER A 28 9.90 -14.26 10.77
CA SER A 28 8.98 -13.55 9.88
C SER A 28 9.62 -13.21 8.53
N SER A 29 8.96 -13.65 7.45
CA SER A 29 9.21 -13.18 6.08
C SER A 29 9.19 -11.65 6.00
N GLU A 30 8.45 -10.97 6.88
CA GLU A 30 8.29 -9.53 6.95
C GLU A 30 9.53 -8.76 7.44
N TYR A 31 10.35 -9.32 8.33
CA TYR A 31 11.64 -8.71 8.70
C TYR A 31 12.60 -8.67 7.51
N TYR A 32 12.64 -9.76 6.74
CA TYR A 32 13.34 -9.79 5.46
C TYR A 32 12.76 -8.75 4.51
N THR A 33 11.42 -8.61 4.47
CA THR A 33 10.71 -7.59 3.67
C THR A 33 11.01 -6.15 4.10
N LYS A 34 11.27 -5.90 5.37
CA LYS A 34 11.71 -4.59 5.86
C LYS A 34 13.18 -4.33 5.49
N ALA A 35 14.05 -5.32 5.68
CA ALA A 35 15.49 -5.19 5.48
C ALA A 35 15.87 -4.90 4.02
N LYS A 36 15.31 -5.62 3.02
CA LYS A 36 15.64 -5.28 1.63
C LYS A 36 14.96 -3.98 1.17
N PHE A 37 13.80 -3.59 1.72
CA PHE A 37 13.20 -2.30 1.38
C PHE A 37 14.11 -1.14 1.80
N TYR A 38 14.63 -1.16 3.04
CA TYR A 38 15.61 -0.15 3.46
C TYR A 38 16.92 -0.23 2.68
N LYS A 39 17.37 -1.44 2.32
CA LYS A 39 18.54 -1.62 1.44
C LYS A 39 18.32 -0.97 0.07
N TRP A 40 17.12 -1.07 -0.49
CA TRP A 40 16.77 -0.48 -1.78
C TRP A 40 16.55 1.03 -1.69
N MET A 41 15.79 1.50 -0.69
CA MET A 41 15.43 2.92 -0.52
C MET A 41 16.55 3.79 0.02
N GLY A 42 17.43 3.26 0.87
CA GLY A 42 18.51 4.04 1.49
C GLY A 42 19.40 4.79 0.47
N PRO A 43 19.94 4.10 -0.55
CA PRO A 43 20.70 4.73 -1.62
C PRO A 43 19.88 5.72 -2.46
N ILE A 44 18.59 5.47 -2.67
CA ILE A 44 17.69 6.37 -3.40
C ILE A 44 17.48 7.67 -2.62
N TRP A 45 17.12 7.59 -1.34
CA TRP A 45 16.92 8.76 -0.47
C TRP A 45 18.19 9.59 -0.30
N SER A 46 19.33 8.94 -0.19
CA SER A 46 20.65 9.60 -0.11
C SER A 46 21.19 10.06 -1.48
N ARG A 47 20.43 9.86 -2.57
CA ARG A 47 20.80 10.21 -3.95
C ARG A 47 22.11 9.58 -4.42
N GLN A 48 22.43 8.39 -3.92
CA GLN A 48 23.63 7.62 -4.26
C GLN A 48 23.41 6.68 -5.45
N VAL A 49 22.17 6.50 -5.89
CA VAL A 49 21.78 5.67 -7.03
C VAL A 49 21.12 6.53 -8.12
N GLY A 50 21.51 6.29 -9.37
CA GLY A 50 20.96 6.98 -10.54
C GLY A 50 19.69 6.32 -11.09
N SER A 51 18.87 7.10 -11.81
CA SER A 51 17.59 6.66 -12.38
C SER A 51 17.69 5.41 -13.27
N LYS A 52 18.80 5.23 -14.00
CA LYS A 52 19.03 4.04 -14.83
C LYS A 52 19.08 2.75 -14.00
N SER A 53 19.75 2.76 -12.85
CA SER A 53 19.84 1.59 -11.97
C SER A 53 18.48 1.31 -11.33
N ILE A 54 17.78 2.35 -10.87
CA ILE A 54 16.40 2.20 -10.33
C ILE A 54 15.49 1.57 -11.38
N PHE A 55 15.57 2.03 -12.62
CA PHE A 55 14.79 1.48 -13.72
C PHE A 55 15.13 0.01 -13.98
N GLN A 56 16.41 -0.38 -13.91
CA GLN A 56 16.82 -1.77 -14.06
C GLN A 56 16.26 -2.64 -12.93
N ASP A 57 16.35 -2.18 -11.68
CA ASP A 57 15.81 -2.91 -10.53
C ASP A 57 14.29 -3.07 -10.63
N LEU A 58 13.57 -2.03 -11.05
CA LEU A 58 12.10 -2.09 -11.26
C LEU A 58 11.68 -2.99 -12.43
N ASN A 59 12.62 -3.38 -13.31
CA ASN A 59 12.40 -4.34 -14.40
C ASN A 59 13.00 -5.72 -14.09
N ASP A 60 13.61 -5.93 -12.91
CA ASP A 60 14.00 -7.25 -12.45
C ASP A 60 12.82 -7.87 -11.68
N ASP A 61 12.36 -9.05 -12.10
CA ASP A 61 11.18 -9.69 -11.52
C ASP A 61 11.35 -9.95 -10.01
N ASN A 62 12.55 -10.28 -9.54
CA ASN A 62 12.74 -10.59 -8.11
C ASN A 62 12.67 -9.32 -7.27
N GLU A 63 13.33 -8.25 -7.70
CA GLU A 63 13.31 -6.97 -7.00
C GLU A 63 11.92 -6.32 -7.10
N ALA A 64 11.30 -6.30 -8.28
CA ALA A 64 9.97 -5.75 -8.48
C ALA A 64 8.91 -6.50 -7.66
N ASN A 65 8.86 -7.84 -7.71
CA ASN A 65 7.89 -8.62 -6.94
C ASN A 65 8.05 -8.41 -5.43
N TYR A 66 9.30 -8.25 -4.98
CA TYR A 66 9.58 -7.96 -3.58
C TYR A 66 9.06 -6.58 -3.15
N LEU A 67 9.27 -5.55 -3.97
CA LEU A 67 8.74 -4.21 -3.69
C LEU A 67 7.21 -4.20 -3.70
N ILE A 68 6.60 -4.95 -4.62
CA ILE A 68 5.13 -5.10 -4.71
C ILE A 68 4.58 -5.72 -3.43
N ILE A 69 5.12 -6.85 -2.95
CA ILE A 69 4.62 -7.48 -1.73
C ILE A 69 4.82 -6.59 -0.50
N PHE A 70 5.93 -5.85 -0.43
CA PHE A 70 6.15 -4.88 0.65
C PHE A 70 5.06 -3.80 0.68
N LEU A 71 4.74 -3.19 -0.47
CA LEU A 71 3.69 -2.18 -0.56
C LEU A 71 2.29 -2.75 -0.25
N ARG A 72 2.03 -4.00 -0.64
CA ARG A 72 0.80 -4.72 -0.28
C ARG A 72 0.66 -4.89 1.22
N LEU A 73 1.73 -5.31 1.91
CA LEU A 73 1.73 -5.48 3.37
C LEU A 73 1.52 -4.15 4.10
N ILE A 74 2.14 -3.06 3.62
CA ILE A 74 1.88 -1.71 4.17
C ILE A 74 0.40 -1.35 4.03
N THR A 75 -0.17 -1.58 2.84
CA THR A 75 -1.57 -1.28 2.56
C THR A 75 -2.50 -2.09 3.46
N ALA A 76 -2.26 -3.40 3.60
CA ALA A 76 -3.02 -4.27 4.49
C ALA A 76 -2.92 -3.82 5.95
N GLY A 77 -1.72 -3.45 6.41
CA GLY A 77 -1.50 -2.90 7.75
C GLY A 77 -2.28 -1.61 7.98
N TYR A 78 -2.25 -0.69 7.02
CA TYR A 78 -3.01 0.56 7.09
C TYR A 78 -4.52 0.32 7.18
N LEU A 79 -5.07 -0.55 6.33
CA LEU A 79 -6.50 -0.91 6.35
C LEU A 79 -6.89 -1.56 7.69
N LYS A 80 -6.06 -2.46 8.23
CA LYS A 80 -6.31 -3.11 9.53
C LYS A 80 -6.25 -2.11 10.69
N GLU A 81 -5.33 -1.16 10.67
CA GLU A 81 -5.23 -0.10 11.68
C GLU A 81 -6.47 0.82 11.68
N HIS A 82 -7.08 1.01 10.51
CA HIS A 82 -8.25 1.88 10.32
C HIS A 82 -9.52 1.05 10.05
N SER A 83 -9.61 -0.14 10.65
CA SER A 83 -10.66 -1.11 10.32
C SER A 83 -12.08 -0.57 10.51
N GLU A 84 -12.34 0.24 11.55
CA GLU A 84 -13.65 0.85 11.79
C GLU A 84 -14.11 1.76 10.63
N GLU A 85 -13.16 2.40 9.95
CA GLU A 85 -13.42 3.29 8.82
C GLU A 85 -13.65 2.50 7.53
N TYR A 86 -12.87 1.44 7.29
CA TYR A 86 -12.87 0.73 6.01
C TYR A 86 -13.74 -0.52 5.95
N ALA A 87 -13.98 -1.20 7.08
CA ALA A 87 -14.80 -2.41 7.13
C ALA A 87 -16.21 -2.24 6.54
N PRO A 88 -16.91 -1.08 6.67
CA PRO A 88 -18.22 -0.88 6.06
C PRO A 88 -18.24 -0.93 4.52
N PHE A 89 -17.10 -0.82 3.85
CA PHE A 89 -16.99 -0.88 2.38
C PHE A 89 -16.70 -2.29 1.85
N ILE A 90 -16.54 -3.27 2.74
CA ILE A 90 -16.23 -4.66 2.39
C ILE A 90 -17.51 -5.49 2.60
N GLU A 91 -17.94 -6.16 1.53
CA GLU A 91 -19.12 -7.04 1.54
C GLU A 91 -18.70 -8.50 1.82
N ASP A 92 -19.60 -9.27 2.44
CA ASP A 92 -19.53 -10.73 2.66
C ASP A 92 -18.40 -11.29 3.56
N ILE A 93 -17.30 -10.57 3.76
CA ILE A 93 -16.14 -11.03 4.54
C ILE A 93 -15.64 -9.97 5.52
N SER A 94 -14.84 -10.39 6.51
CA SER A 94 -14.22 -9.43 7.42
C SER A 94 -13.11 -8.64 6.71
N LEU A 95 -12.79 -7.43 7.20
CA LEU A 95 -11.67 -6.65 6.68
C LEU A 95 -10.34 -7.41 6.76
N SER A 96 -10.16 -8.22 7.82
CA SER A 96 -8.96 -9.05 7.95
C SER A 96 -8.88 -10.11 6.85
N ASP A 97 -10.00 -10.77 6.54
CA ASP A 97 -10.05 -11.79 5.49
C ASP A 97 -9.86 -11.18 4.11
N TYR A 98 -10.48 -10.02 3.87
CA TYR A 98 -10.27 -9.23 2.65
C TYR A 98 -8.80 -8.84 2.47
N CYS A 99 -8.14 -8.34 3.53
CA CYS A 99 -6.71 -8.03 3.47
C CYS A 99 -5.88 -9.26 3.07
N ALA A 100 -6.17 -10.43 3.64
CA ALA A 100 -5.45 -11.67 3.30
C ALA A 100 -5.71 -12.13 1.85
N SER A 101 -6.96 -12.10 1.39
CA SER A 101 -7.34 -12.64 0.08
C SER A 101 -7.12 -11.69 -1.10
N GLU A 102 -7.28 -10.38 -0.88
CA GLU A 102 -7.24 -9.37 -1.96
C GLU A 102 -6.00 -8.48 -1.92
N ILE A 103 -5.50 -8.11 -0.73
CA ILE A 103 -4.39 -7.15 -0.61
C ILE A 103 -3.04 -7.86 -0.53
N GLU A 104 -2.87 -8.78 0.43
CA GLU A 104 -1.61 -9.48 0.70
C GLU A 104 -1.25 -10.50 -0.39
N SER A 105 -2.26 -11.01 -1.09
CA SER A 105 -2.08 -11.96 -2.19
C SER A 105 -1.43 -11.32 -3.41
N MET A 106 -0.37 -11.95 -3.93
CA MET A 106 0.24 -11.55 -5.20
C MET A 106 -0.73 -11.76 -6.37
N TRP A 107 -0.56 -10.97 -7.43
CA TRP A 107 -1.33 -11.07 -8.69
C TRP A 107 -2.82 -10.74 -8.58
N LYS A 108 -3.24 -10.11 -7.47
CA LYS A 108 -4.57 -9.50 -7.34
C LYS A 108 -4.57 -8.07 -7.88
N ASP A 109 -5.63 -7.68 -8.57
CA ASP A 109 -5.79 -6.30 -9.01
C ASP A 109 -5.99 -5.37 -7.81
N ALA A 110 -5.47 -4.15 -7.91
CA ALA A 110 -5.70 -3.12 -6.91
C ALA A 110 -7.04 -2.43 -7.20
N ASP A 111 -8.00 -2.60 -6.29
CA ASP A 111 -9.27 -1.88 -6.31
C ASP A 111 -9.17 -0.52 -5.59
N HIS A 112 -10.30 0.12 -5.33
CA HIS A 112 -10.37 1.41 -4.65
C HIS A 112 -9.80 1.37 -3.23
N LEU A 113 -10.01 0.29 -2.47
CA LEU A 113 -9.49 0.17 -1.10
C LEU A 113 -7.98 -0.06 -1.12
N ALA A 114 -7.45 -0.79 -2.10
CA ALA A 114 -6.01 -0.98 -2.27
C ALA A 114 -5.22 0.32 -2.52
N VAL A 115 -5.88 1.39 -3.00
CA VAL A 115 -5.26 2.70 -3.22
C VAL A 115 -5.61 3.74 -2.16
N THR A 116 -6.51 3.43 -1.22
CA THR A 116 -6.81 4.34 -0.10
C THR A 116 -5.59 4.55 0.80
N GLY A 117 -5.48 5.76 1.37
CA GLY A 117 -4.31 6.18 2.15
C GLY A 117 -3.13 6.73 1.32
N GLN A 118 -3.19 6.66 -0.01
CA GLN A 118 -2.15 7.17 -0.90
C GLN A 118 -2.59 8.45 -1.62
N SER A 119 -1.71 9.46 -1.70
CA SER A 119 -1.95 10.68 -2.50
C SER A 119 -1.64 10.42 -3.98
N ILE A 120 -2.66 9.94 -4.72
CA ILE A 120 -2.57 9.64 -6.15
C ILE A 120 -3.74 10.24 -6.93
N ARG A 121 -3.50 10.53 -8.21
CA ARG A 121 -4.55 10.84 -9.19
C ARG A 121 -4.72 9.67 -10.14
N VAL A 122 -5.94 9.20 -10.34
CA VAL A 122 -6.29 8.24 -11.39
C VAL A 122 -7.04 8.98 -12.50
N GLN A 123 -6.45 9.08 -13.69
CA GLN A 123 -7.10 9.57 -14.90
C GLN A 123 -7.77 8.41 -15.62
N TYR A 124 -8.98 8.63 -16.13
CA TYR A 124 -9.75 7.62 -16.83
C TYR A 124 -9.76 7.92 -18.33
N MET A 125 -9.42 6.94 -19.16
CA MET A 125 -9.54 7.09 -20.62
C MET A 125 -11.00 7.15 -21.09
N ASP A 126 -11.88 6.43 -20.39
CA ASP A 126 -13.32 6.43 -20.63
C ASP A 126 -14.01 7.12 -19.44
N GLN A 127 -14.74 8.20 -19.72
CA GLN A 127 -15.50 8.93 -18.70
C GLN A 127 -16.55 8.06 -18.02
N ASN A 128 -17.06 7.02 -18.70
CA ASN A 128 -18.01 6.08 -18.10
C ASN A 128 -17.38 5.22 -16.99
N ALA A 129 -16.04 5.08 -16.99
CA ALA A 129 -15.32 4.33 -15.96
C ALA A 129 -14.97 5.20 -14.74
N ALA A 130 -15.12 6.52 -14.83
CA ALA A 130 -14.83 7.41 -13.72
C ALA A 130 -16.03 7.47 -12.75
N PRO A 131 -15.80 7.44 -11.41
CA PRO A 131 -16.88 7.43 -10.41
C PRO A 131 -17.94 8.54 -10.56
N ASN A 132 -17.56 9.69 -11.14
CA ASN A 132 -18.42 10.86 -11.32
C ASN A 132 -18.54 11.32 -12.79
N GLY A 133 -18.19 10.48 -13.77
CA GLY A 133 -18.12 10.90 -15.18
C GLY A 133 -17.00 11.89 -15.51
N GLY A 134 -16.09 12.13 -14.56
CA GLY A 134 -14.97 13.05 -14.70
C GLY A 134 -13.79 12.46 -15.49
N LEU A 135 -12.80 13.30 -15.82
CA LEU A 135 -11.56 12.85 -16.47
C LEU A 135 -10.58 12.20 -15.48
N TYR A 136 -10.75 12.44 -14.18
CA TYR A 136 -9.90 11.90 -13.14
C TYR A 136 -10.63 11.80 -11.79
N TYR A 137 -10.06 11.00 -10.90
CA TYR A 137 -10.39 10.93 -9.49
C TYR A 137 -9.12 11.03 -8.65
N ASP A 138 -9.17 11.84 -7.60
CA ASP A 138 -8.06 12.09 -6.68
C ASP A 138 -8.29 11.27 -5.40
N PHE A 139 -7.25 10.59 -4.92
CA PHE A 139 -7.27 9.85 -3.66
C PHE A 139 -6.35 10.53 -2.64
N PRO A 140 -6.83 10.85 -1.42
CA PRO A 140 -8.24 10.96 -1.07
C PRO A 140 -8.93 12.13 -1.83
N PRO A 141 -10.26 12.11 -2.01
CA PRO A 141 -10.98 13.09 -2.84
C PRO A 141 -10.97 14.52 -2.32
N ASP A 142 -10.78 14.70 -1.00
CA ASP A 142 -10.79 15.97 -0.30
C ASP A 142 -9.37 16.51 0.01
N GLN A 143 -8.33 15.93 -0.60
CA GLN A 143 -6.97 16.40 -0.42
C GLN A 143 -6.77 17.84 -0.92
N LYS A 144 -6.01 18.63 -0.16
CA LYS A 144 -5.72 20.03 -0.49
C LYS A 144 -4.65 20.20 -1.57
N GLU A 145 -3.75 19.23 -1.66
CA GLU A 145 -2.64 19.26 -2.61
C GLU A 145 -2.94 18.38 -3.81
N VAL A 146 -2.52 18.83 -5.00
CA VAL A 146 -2.65 18.01 -6.20
C VAL A 146 -1.66 16.84 -6.12
N PRO A 147 -2.12 15.57 -6.31
CA PRO A 147 -1.24 14.41 -6.29
C PRO A 147 -0.04 14.55 -7.22
N ARG A 148 1.13 14.16 -6.71
CA ARG A 148 2.37 14.11 -7.50
C ARG A 148 2.41 12.93 -8.45
N ILE A 149 1.79 11.82 -8.07
CA ILE A 149 1.70 10.60 -8.87
C ILE A 149 0.37 10.62 -9.61
N THR A 150 0.43 10.47 -10.93
CA THR A 150 -0.76 10.39 -11.78
C THR A 150 -0.70 9.09 -12.58
N LEU A 151 -1.75 8.29 -12.45
CA LEU A 151 -1.93 7.03 -13.17
C LEU A 151 -3.00 7.22 -14.26
N LEU A 152 -2.82 6.58 -15.41
CA LEU A 152 -3.85 6.43 -16.43
C LEU A 152 -4.47 5.04 -16.30
N TYR A 153 -5.76 4.98 -16.03
CA TYR A 153 -6.52 3.74 -15.94
C TYR A 153 -7.09 3.33 -17.29
N ARG A 154 -6.89 2.04 -17.59
CA ARG A 154 -7.56 1.26 -18.63
C ARG A 154 -8.09 -0.01 -17.96
N PRO A 155 -9.17 -0.65 -18.44
CA PRO A 155 -9.67 -1.88 -17.81
C PRO A 155 -8.54 -2.92 -17.62
N GLY A 156 -8.25 -3.25 -16.37
CA GLY A 156 -7.18 -4.18 -15.97
C GLY A 156 -5.74 -3.63 -16.05
N HIS A 157 -5.54 -2.31 -16.19
CA HIS A 157 -4.20 -1.75 -16.35
C HIS A 157 -4.06 -0.31 -15.85
N TYR A 158 -2.88 -0.02 -15.29
CA TYR A 158 -2.49 1.32 -14.86
C TYR A 158 -1.14 1.70 -15.45
N ASP A 159 -1.08 2.84 -16.13
CA ASP A 159 0.17 3.40 -16.65
C ASP A 159 0.57 4.65 -15.85
N LEU A 160 1.86 4.82 -15.58
CA LEU A 160 2.37 6.09 -15.02
C LEU A 160 2.39 7.16 -16.12
N ILE A 161 1.75 8.30 -15.87
CA ILE A 161 1.76 9.43 -16.79
C ILE A 161 2.47 10.64 -16.17
N TYR A 162 3.33 11.26 -16.97
CA TYR A 162 4.13 12.42 -16.57
C TYR A 162 3.47 13.70 -17.08
N ARG A 163 3.27 14.65 -16.17
CA ARG A 163 2.92 16.02 -16.58
C ARG A 163 4.12 16.66 -17.27
N ARG A 164 3.85 17.41 -18.34
CA ARG A 164 4.86 18.26 -18.99
C ARG A 164 5.16 19.47 -18.13
#